data_AF-A0A815SDY2-F1
#
_entry.id   AF-A0A815SDY2-F1
#
_cell.length_a   1.000
_cell.length_b   1.000
_cell.length_c   1.000
_cell.angle_alpha   90.00
_cell.angle_beta   90.00
_cell.angle_gamma   90.00
#
_symmetry.space_group_name_H-M   'P 1'
#
loop_
_entity.id
_entity.type
_entity.pdbx_description
1 polymer ?
#
loop_
_entity_poly.entity_id
_entity_poly.type
_entity_poly.pdbx_seq_one_letter_code
_entity_poly.pdbx_strand_id
1 'polypeptide(L)'
;MRSYQLTHPKATFKMSINHLMDRRIEEFVSAPKLSFQSLPASSKSSVDVKNLPKSLDWRTRNVTSPVYSGERGTIVTAIVSTELVESLHAIETGNLVKGSISRVYDCCQQPIDAFDCIQNMSGICYNSD
;
A
#
# COMPACT_ATOMS: atom_id res chain seq x y z
N MET A 1 -17.27 -21.11 -18.27
CA MET A 1 -17.69 -19.89 -17.55
C MET A 1 -17.74 -18.74 -18.53
N ARG A 2 -18.88 -18.03 -18.66
CA ARG A 2 -18.98 -16.80 -19.46
C ARG A 2 -18.49 -15.62 -18.62
N SER A 3 -17.46 -14.90 -19.06
CA SER A 3 -17.00 -13.67 -18.42
C SER A 3 -17.99 -12.54 -18.73
N TYR A 4 -18.70 -12.04 -17.72
CA TYR A 4 -19.50 -10.83 -17.85
C TYR A 4 -18.61 -9.62 -17.60
N GLN A 5 -18.18 -8.96 -18.67
CA GLN A 5 -17.50 -7.66 -18.62
C GLN A 5 -18.57 -6.58 -18.76
N LEU A 6 -18.81 -5.81 -17.70
CA LEU A 6 -19.71 -4.67 -17.76
C LEU A 6 -18.92 -3.47 -18.29
N THR A 7 -19.19 -3.09 -19.54
CA THR A 7 -18.62 -1.90 -20.17
C THR A 7 -19.66 -0.79 -20.23
N HIS A 8 -19.46 0.28 -19.47
CA HIS A 8 -20.26 1.49 -19.67
C HIS A 8 -19.65 2.29 -20.83
N PRO A 9 -20.42 2.71 -21.85
CA PRO A 9 -19.88 3.28 -23.09
C PRO A 9 -19.12 4.61 -22.92
N LYS A 10 -19.19 5.21 -21.73
CA LYS A 10 -18.45 6.43 -21.35
C LYS A 10 -17.40 6.21 -20.26
N ALA A 11 -17.18 4.99 -19.79
CA ALA A 11 -16.18 4.68 -18.77
C ALA A 11 -14.84 4.33 -19.41
N THR A 12 -13.75 4.81 -18.79
CA THR A 12 -12.37 4.47 -19.19
C THR A 12 -11.87 3.17 -18.57
N PHE A 13 -12.66 2.54 -17.69
CA PHE A 13 -12.35 1.30 -17.00
C PHE A 13 -13.39 0.22 -17.30
N LYS A 14 -12.99 -1.05 -17.09
CA LYS A 14 -13.87 -2.22 -17.21
C LYS A 14 -14.04 -2.88 -15.86
N MET A 15 -15.24 -3.37 -15.58
CA MET A 15 -15.52 -4.13 -14.37
C MET A 15 -15.69 -5.62 -14.70
N SER A 16 -15.31 -6.48 -13.75
CA SER A 16 -15.46 -7.92 -13.87
C SER A 16 -15.85 -8.54 -12.53
N ILE A 17 -16.34 -9.77 -12.59
CA ILE A 17 -16.68 -10.57 -11.41
C ILE A 17 -15.39 -10.88 -10.63
N ASN A 18 -15.44 -10.70 -9.31
CA ASN A 18 -14.35 -11.05 -8.39
C ASN A 18 -14.93 -11.67 -7.09
N HIS A 19 -14.06 -12.00 -6.14
CA HIS A 19 -14.42 -12.62 -4.86
C HIS A 19 -15.27 -11.73 -3.93
N LEU A 20 -15.64 -10.52 -4.36
CA LEU A 20 -16.44 -9.55 -3.62
C LEU A 20 -17.86 -9.41 -4.18
N MET A 21 -18.21 -10.15 -5.25
CA MET A 21 -19.48 -9.99 -5.96
C MET A 21 -20.72 -10.32 -5.10
N ASP A 22 -20.57 -11.16 -4.09
CA ASP A 22 -21.63 -11.59 -3.18
C ASP A 22 -21.81 -10.64 -1.97
N ARG A 23 -20.99 -9.59 -1.88
CA ARG A 23 -20.99 -8.63 -0.77
C ARG A 23 -21.74 -7.36 -1.12
N ARG A 24 -22.43 -6.80 -0.13
CA ARG A 24 -23.11 -5.50 -0.28
C ARG A 24 -22.15 -4.35 0.03
N ILE A 25 -22.30 -3.19 -0.61
CA ILE A 25 -21.40 -2.02 -0.42
C ILE A 25 -21.39 -1.58 1.06
N GLU A 26 -22.51 -1.71 1.76
CA GLU A 26 -22.66 -1.37 3.17
C GLU A 26 -21.79 -2.26 4.08
N GLU A 27 -21.50 -3.49 3.65
CA GLU A 27 -20.58 -4.39 4.34
C GLU A 27 -19.11 -3.93 4.18
N PHE A 28 -18.80 -3.11 3.17
CA PHE A 28 -17.48 -2.48 3.02
C PHE A 28 -17.32 -1.22 3.87
N VAL A 29 -18.38 -0.42 3.98
CA VAL A 29 -18.34 0.90 4.65
C VAL A 29 -18.52 0.79 6.17
N SER A 30 -18.97 -0.37 6.65
CA SER A 30 -19.04 -0.70 8.09
C SER A 30 -17.68 -1.12 8.68
N ALA A 31 -16.67 -1.40 7.85
CA ALA A 31 -15.28 -1.43 8.29
C ALA A 31 -14.86 -0.02 8.74
N PRO A 32 -14.09 0.12 9.83
CA PRO A 32 -13.79 1.43 10.43
C PRO A 32 -13.29 2.39 9.36
N LYS A 33 -14.04 3.47 9.15
CA LYS A 33 -13.64 4.57 8.26
C LYS A 33 -12.26 5.01 8.71
N LEU A 34 -11.23 4.75 7.90
CA LEU A 34 -9.93 5.35 8.08
C LEU A 34 -10.15 6.87 8.02
N SER A 35 -10.13 7.49 9.19
CA SER A 35 -10.18 8.94 9.37
C SER A 35 -8.82 9.49 8.92
N PHE A 36 -8.64 9.63 7.61
CA PHE A 36 -7.51 10.36 7.06
C PHE A 36 -7.76 11.85 7.31
N GLN A 37 -7.22 12.37 8.41
CA GLN A 37 -7.13 13.81 8.59
C GLN A 37 -6.10 14.32 7.59
N SER A 38 -6.50 15.27 6.74
CA SER A 38 -5.57 15.93 5.82
C SER A 38 -4.57 16.73 6.65
N LEU A 39 -3.33 16.27 6.73
CA LEU A 39 -2.26 17.08 7.29
C LEU A 39 -1.85 18.14 6.27
N PRO A 40 -1.53 19.35 6.72
CA PRO A 40 -0.93 20.34 5.84
C PRO A 40 0.38 19.79 5.28
N ALA A 41 0.51 19.81 3.96
CA ALA A 41 1.71 19.35 3.27
C ALA A 41 2.90 20.25 3.65
N SER A 42 3.79 19.74 4.51
CA SER A 42 5.08 20.38 4.76
C SER A 42 5.99 20.09 3.57
N SER A 43 5.96 20.99 2.59
CA SER A 43 6.78 20.86 1.38
C SER A 43 8.22 21.28 1.68
N LYS A 44 9.06 20.31 2.07
CA LYS A 44 10.51 20.45 1.95
C LYS A 44 11.01 19.53 0.85
N SER A 45 11.09 20.03 -0.38
CA SER A 45 11.90 19.35 -1.38
C SER A 45 12.33 20.33 -2.48
N SER A 46 13.64 20.43 -2.70
CA SER A 46 14.26 21.04 -3.88
C SER A 46 14.44 19.98 -4.98
N VAL A 47 13.41 19.18 -5.24
CA VAL A 47 13.49 18.09 -6.22
C VAL A 47 13.50 18.68 -7.63
N ASP A 48 14.56 18.37 -8.38
CA ASP A 48 14.67 18.73 -9.79
C ASP A 48 13.73 17.85 -10.63
N VAL A 49 12.58 18.43 -10.98
CA VAL A 49 11.55 17.77 -11.79
C VAL A 49 11.80 17.88 -13.30
N LYS A 50 12.88 18.55 -13.75
CA LYS A 50 13.11 18.80 -15.18
C LYS A 50 13.38 17.54 -16.01
N ASN A 51 13.91 16.48 -15.38
CA ASN A 51 14.39 15.29 -16.06
C ASN A 51 13.65 13.99 -15.65
N LEU A 52 12.35 14.09 -15.35
CA LEU A 52 11.56 12.91 -15.04
C LEU A 52 11.22 12.08 -16.30
N PRO A 53 11.19 10.75 -16.20
CA PRO A 53 10.78 9.90 -17.33
C PRO A 53 9.29 10.10 -17.64
N LYS A 54 8.91 9.91 -18.91
CA LYS A 54 7.50 10.00 -19.36
C LYS A 54 6.58 8.96 -18.69
N SER A 55 7.15 7.84 -18.25
CA SER A 55 6.47 6.80 -17.48
C SER A 55 7.45 6.15 -16.51
N LEU A 56 6.93 5.73 -15.36
CA LEU A 56 7.69 5.04 -14.33
C LEU A 56 6.84 3.90 -13.77
N ASP A 57 7.39 2.69 -13.81
CA ASP A 57 6.80 1.52 -13.17
C ASP A 57 7.86 0.86 -12.28
N TRP A 58 7.76 1.08 -10.96
CA TRP A 58 8.69 0.53 -9.97
C TRP A 58 8.70 -1.00 -9.95
N ARG A 59 7.64 -1.66 -10.41
CA ARG A 59 7.57 -3.13 -10.48
C ARG A 59 8.58 -3.72 -11.44
N THR A 60 8.97 -2.97 -12.47
CA THR A 60 10.01 -3.38 -13.43
C THR A 60 11.42 -3.34 -12.85
N ARG A 61 11.59 -2.79 -11.65
CA ARG A 61 12.89 -2.57 -11.00
C ARG A 61 13.15 -3.50 -9.82
N ASN A 62 12.27 -4.47 -9.58
CA ASN A 62 12.37 -5.41 -8.44
C ASN A 62 12.39 -4.70 -7.07
N VAL A 63 11.69 -3.58 -6.93
CA VAL A 63 11.58 -2.83 -5.66
C VAL A 63 10.16 -2.83 -5.09
N THR A 64 9.28 -3.69 -5.60
CA THR A 64 7.89 -3.78 -5.15
C THR A 64 7.59 -5.21 -4.72
N SER A 65 7.08 -5.37 -3.51
CA SER A 65 6.65 -6.67 -3.00
C SER A 65 5.45 -7.23 -3.77
N PRO A 66 5.24 -8.56 -3.73
CA PRO A 66 4.03 -9.18 -4.26
C PRO A 66 2.78 -8.60 -3.60
N VAL A 67 1.65 -8.65 -4.33
CA VAL A 67 0.36 -8.17 -3.81
C VAL A 67 -0.01 -8.91 -2.52
N TYR A 68 -0.21 -8.16 -1.44
CA TYR A 68 -0.69 -8.72 -0.18
C TYR A 68 -2.12 -9.26 -0.29
N SER A 69 -2.34 -10.49 0.17
CA SER A 69 -3.64 -11.19 0.11
C SER A 69 -4.08 -11.79 1.45
N GLY A 70 -3.58 -11.27 2.58
CA GLY A 70 -3.91 -11.77 3.92
C GLY A 70 -5.35 -11.49 4.39
N GLU A 71 -5.74 -12.10 5.51
CA GLU A 71 -7.11 -12.02 6.04
C GLU A 71 -7.52 -10.63 6.57
N ARG A 72 -8.84 -10.43 6.60
CA ARG A 72 -9.53 -9.21 7.01
C ARG A 72 -9.19 -8.84 8.46
N GLY A 73 -8.90 -7.55 8.68
CA GLY A 73 -8.58 -7.00 10.01
C GLY A 73 -7.23 -6.28 10.05
N THR A 74 -6.34 -6.55 9.09
CA THR A 74 -5.10 -5.78 8.94
C THR A 74 -5.44 -4.34 8.53
N ILE A 75 -5.00 -3.36 9.32
CA ILE A 75 -5.18 -1.93 9.01
C ILE A 75 -4.35 -1.58 7.77
N VAL A 76 -4.96 -0.93 6.78
CA VAL A 76 -4.33 -0.50 5.51
C VAL A 76 -3.02 0.24 5.74
N THR A 77 -2.91 1.02 6.80
CA THR A 77 -1.67 1.71 7.17
C THR A 77 -0.51 0.75 7.40
N ALA A 78 -0.70 -0.34 8.13
CA ALA A 78 0.39 -1.28 8.41
C ALA A 78 0.93 -1.89 7.11
N ILE A 79 0.05 -2.16 6.14
CA ILE A 79 0.41 -2.66 4.81
C ILE A 79 1.22 -1.59 4.06
N VAL A 80 0.66 -0.39 3.89
CA VAL A 80 1.27 0.70 3.09
C VAL A 80 2.60 1.15 3.68
N SER A 81 2.71 1.29 5.00
CA SER A 81 3.96 1.71 5.65
C SER A 81 5.03 0.64 5.55
N THR A 82 4.67 -0.64 5.66
CA THR A 82 5.63 -1.74 5.48
C THR A 82 6.12 -1.77 4.04
N GLU A 83 5.22 -1.80 3.05
CA GLU A 83 5.59 -1.85 1.63
C GLU A 83 6.45 -0.65 1.21
N LEU A 84 6.20 0.56 1.77
CA LEU A 84 7.05 1.71 1.47
C LEU A 84 8.49 1.51 1.98
N VAL A 85 8.66 0.98 3.19
CA VAL A 85 10.00 0.72 3.76
C VAL A 85 10.72 -0.37 2.97
N GLU A 86 10.03 -1.43 2.57
CA GLU A 86 10.57 -2.48 1.70
C GLU A 86 11.06 -1.90 0.37
N SER A 87 10.23 -1.07 -0.27
CA SER A 87 10.60 -0.40 -1.53
C SER A 87 11.78 0.54 -1.39
N LEU A 88 11.81 1.37 -0.34
CA LEU A 88 12.94 2.28 -0.10
C LEU A 88 14.24 1.51 0.16
N HIS A 89 14.18 0.46 0.97
CA HIS A 89 15.33 -0.41 1.21
C HIS A 89 15.83 -1.06 -0.09
N ALA A 90 14.92 -1.56 -0.93
CA ALA A 90 15.27 -2.16 -2.21
C ALA A 90 15.86 -1.14 -3.20
N ILE A 91 15.38 0.11 -3.19
CA ILE A 91 15.94 1.20 -4.00
C ILE A 91 17.37 1.53 -3.57
N GLU A 92 17.63 1.60 -2.26
CA GLU A 92 18.94 2.00 -1.72
C GLU A 92 19.97 0.88 -1.79
N THR A 93 19.55 -0.36 -1.52
CA THR A 93 20.47 -1.51 -1.36
C THR A 93 20.48 -2.46 -2.55
N GLY A 94 19.49 -2.37 -3.43
CA GLY A 94 19.25 -3.34 -4.49
C GLY A 94 18.61 -4.66 -4.00
N ASN A 95 18.34 -4.81 -2.70
CA ASN A 95 17.79 -6.04 -2.12
C ASN A 95 16.36 -5.82 -1.65
N LEU A 96 15.41 -6.53 -2.28
CA LEU A 96 14.03 -6.56 -1.81
C LEU A 96 13.88 -7.58 -0.68
N VAL A 97 13.44 -7.10 0.47
CA VAL A 97 13.26 -7.88 1.69
C VAL A 97 11.83 -7.71 2.18
N LYS A 98 11.24 -8.80 2.67
CA LYS A 98 9.84 -8.80 3.13
C LYS A 98 9.78 -8.47 4.62
N GLY A 99 9.18 -7.33 4.94
CA GLY A 99 8.95 -6.83 6.29
C GLY A 99 7.71 -7.43 6.96
N SER A 100 7.73 -7.45 8.29
CA SER A 100 6.62 -7.96 9.10
C SER A 100 5.47 -6.96 9.24
N ILE A 101 4.45 -7.11 8.39
CA ILE A 101 3.21 -6.32 8.46
C ILE A 101 2.52 -6.49 9.81
N SER A 102 2.51 -7.70 10.39
CA SER A 102 1.92 -7.96 11.71
C SER A 102 2.63 -7.18 12.82
N ARG A 103 3.96 -7.11 12.80
CA ARG A 103 4.72 -6.30 13.77
C ARG A 103 4.34 -4.82 13.67
N VAL A 104 4.23 -4.28 12.46
CA VAL A 104 3.81 -2.89 12.27
C VAL A 104 2.37 -2.70 12.74
N TYR A 105 1.48 -3.64 12.48
CA TYR A 105 0.10 -3.60 12.96
C TYR A 105 0.00 -3.63 14.50
N ASP A 106 0.77 -4.50 15.15
CA ASP A 106 0.75 -4.67 16.61
C ASP A 106 1.37 -3.48 17.35
N CYS A 107 2.41 -2.87 16.77
CA CYS A 107 3.19 -1.83 17.43
C CYS A 107 2.87 -0.39 16.99
N CYS A 108 2.39 -0.19 15.76
CA CYS A 108 2.11 1.13 15.18
C CYS A 108 0.61 1.32 14.93
N GLN A 109 -0.12 1.68 15.98
CA GLN A 109 -1.58 1.79 15.97
C GLN A 109 -2.13 3.03 15.25
N GLN A 110 -1.29 3.97 14.79
CA GLN A 110 -1.72 5.26 14.25
C GLN A 110 -1.27 5.49 12.79
N PRO A 111 -2.16 5.99 11.92
CA PRO A 111 -1.90 6.11 10.49
C PRO A 111 -0.88 7.19 10.11
N ILE A 112 -0.76 8.23 10.93
CA ILE A 112 0.00 9.44 10.60
C ILE A 112 1.48 9.30 10.97
N ASP A 113 1.80 8.50 11.99
CA ASP A 113 3.15 8.38 12.57
C ASP A 113 3.75 6.99 12.38
N ALA A 114 3.22 6.18 11.46
CA ALA A 114 3.71 4.82 11.25
C ALA A 114 5.21 4.79 10.93
N PHE A 115 5.73 5.78 10.18
CA PHE A 115 7.16 5.90 9.90
C PHE A 115 7.97 6.28 11.14
N ASP A 116 7.51 7.24 11.93
CA ASP A 116 8.18 7.64 13.17
C ASP A 116 8.16 6.49 14.18
N CYS A 117 7.06 5.74 14.25
CA CYS A 117 6.93 4.52 15.03
C CYS A 117 7.94 3.45 14.57
N ILE A 118 8.04 3.18 13.27
CA ILE A 118 9.02 2.25 12.70
C ILE A 118 10.46 2.68 13.06
N GLN A 119 10.77 3.97 12.94
CA GLN A 119 12.08 4.50 13.32
C GLN A 119 12.35 4.32 14.83
N ASN A 120 11.37 4.63 15.68
CA ASN A 120 11.47 4.46 17.13
C ASN A 120 11.64 2.99 17.55
N MET A 121 11.12 2.05 16.76
CA MET A 121 11.32 0.61 16.98
C MET A 121 12.66 0.08 16.43
N SER A 122 13.55 0.96 15.94
CA SER A 122 14.79 0.59 15.26
C SER A 122 14.56 -0.21 13.96
N GLY A 123 13.42 -0.01 13.29
CA GLY A 123 13.10 -0.60 11.99
C GLY A 123 12.09 -1.74 12.02
N ILE A 124 11.91 -2.39 10.86
CA ILE A 124 11.01 -3.51 10.66
C ILE A 124 11.83 -4.81 10.60
N CYS A 125 11.40 -5.84 11.34
CA CYS A 125 12.00 -7.16 11.24
C CYS A 125 11.59 -7.86 9.94
N TYR A 126 12.48 -8.68 9.38
CA TYR A 126 12.15 -9.54 8.24
C TYR A 126 11.19 -10.64 8.66
N ASN A 127 10.26 -11.00 7.77
CA ASN A 127 9.60 -12.29 7.88
C ASN A 127 10.59 -13.35 7.39
N SER A 128 11.00 -14.26 8.27
CA SER A 128 11.60 -15.53 7.83
C SER A 128 10.48 -16.38 7.24
N ASP A 129 10.55 -16.69 5.96
CA ASP A 129 9.68 -17.69 5.32
C ASP A 129 9.80 -19.06 6.01
#